data_AF-A0A3B9J8P1-F1
#
_entry.id   AF-A0A3B9J8P1-F1
#
_cell.length_a   1.000
_cell.length_b   1.000
_cell.length_c   1.000
_cell.angle_alpha   90.00
_cell.angle_beta   90.00
_cell.angle_gamma   90.00
#
_symmetry.space_group_name_H-M   'P 1'
#
loop_
_entity.id
_entity.type
_entity.pdbx_description
1 polymer ?
#
loop_
_entity_poly.entity_id
_entity_poly.type
_entity_poly.pdbx_seq_one_letter_code
_entity_poly.pdbx_strand_id
1 'polypeptide(L)'
;AFDQAQKGGYTVMIIDTAGRSQLDNDLMDELKAITRRVPPVETLLVVDSMIGQEALHVAEGFRDTVSITGLILTKMDGDSRGGAAISIRSVTGVALKYLGTGEKLDALEIYDPGRLASRILGMGDMIGLIEKAEAAFDADSAQKQADKMMKGQFDLEDWLDQMRQIRKMGPLSQILEMLPGQLGQAAKQVDPNDVEKNFKHIEAIINSMTRGERRNPDVLNASRRRRIASGCGMEVQDVNKLVKQYRETQKLMKTLQKTGLKGLPKMFG
;
A
#
# COMPACT_ATOMS: atom_id res chain seq x y z
N ALA A 1 -19.86 -13.64 24.48
CA ALA A 1 -19.37 -12.59 23.55
C ALA A 1 -20.34 -11.43 23.44
N PHE A 2 -21.56 -11.61 22.92
CA PHE A 2 -22.54 -10.52 22.75
C PHE A 2 -22.85 -9.76 24.06
N ASP A 3 -23.24 -10.46 25.12
CA ASP A 3 -23.53 -9.83 26.42
C ASP A 3 -22.31 -9.11 27.03
N GLN A 4 -21.10 -9.59 26.73
CA GLN A 4 -19.85 -8.97 27.19
C GLN A 4 -19.55 -7.70 26.38
N ALA A 5 -19.77 -7.71 25.07
CA ALA A 5 -19.63 -6.54 24.22
C ALA A 5 -20.62 -5.44 24.65
N GLN A 6 -21.86 -5.82 24.95
CA GLN A 6 -22.89 -4.90 25.42
C GLN A 6 -22.53 -4.29 26.78
N LYS A 7 -22.08 -5.09 27.74
CA LYS A 7 -21.67 -4.61 29.08
C LYS A 7 -20.36 -3.80 29.05
N GLY A 8 -19.47 -4.11 28.13
CA GLY A 8 -18.15 -3.48 28.00
C GLY A 8 -18.16 -2.13 27.27
N GLY A 9 -19.30 -1.68 26.74
CA GLY A 9 -19.41 -0.41 26.02
C GLY A 9 -18.76 -0.40 24.64
N TYR A 10 -18.63 -1.57 23.99
CA TYR A 10 -18.10 -1.67 22.64
C TYR A 10 -19.13 -1.12 21.64
N THR A 11 -18.66 -0.32 20.68
CA THR A 11 -19.53 0.30 19.65
C THR A 11 -19.72 -0.58 18.43
N VAL A 12 -18.78 -1.48 18.14
CA VAL A 12 -18.81 -2.39 16.98
C VAL A 12 -18.45 -3.80 17.43
N MET A 13 -19.23 -4.78 16.98
CA MET A 13 -18.97 -6.20 17.18
C MET A 13 -19.06 -6.90 15.83
N ILE A 14 -18.00 -7.61 15.47
CA ILE A 14 -17.95 -8.44 14.27
C ILE A 14 -18.07 -9.90 14.72
N ILE A 15 -19.03 -10.62 14.13
CA ILE A 15 -19.25 -12.04 14.39
C ILE A 15 -18.82 -12.79 13.14
N ASP A 16 -17.69 -13.48 13.22
CA ASP A 16 -17.25 -14.38 12.17
C ASP A 16 -17.93 -15.74 12.34
N THR A 17 -18.52 -16.25 11.26
CA THR A 17 -19.23 -17.53 11.24
C THR A 17 -18.46 -18.51 10.38
N ALA A 18 -18.57 -19.82 10.67
CA ALA A 18 -17.97 -20.84 9.82
C ALA A 18 -18.44 -20.70 8.36
N GLY A 19 -17.60 -21.11 7.41
CA GLY A 19 -18.00 -21.23 6.00
C GLY A 19 -19.07 -22.31 5.85
N ARG A 20 -20.19 -21.97 5.21
CA ARG A 20 -21.34 -22.86 5.08
C ARG A 20 -21.70 -23.05 3.61
N SER A 21 -22.01 -24.28 3.25
CA SER A 21 -22.65 -24.55 1.97
C SER A 21 -24.14 -24.26 2.10
N GLN A 22 -24.71 -23.57 1.12
CA GLN A 22 -26.17 -23.39 1.02
C GLN A 22 -26.94 -24.72 0.93
N LEU A 23 -26.26 -25.81 0.58
CA LEU A 23 -26.86 -27.15 0.47
C LEU A 23 -26.95 -27.87 1.82
N ASP A 24 -26.36 -27.32 2.88
CA ASP A 24 -26.33 -27.92 4.21
C ASP A 24 -27.40 -27.28 5.12
N ASN A 25 -28.54 -27.96 5.23
CA ASN A 25 -29.68 -27.46 6.01
C ASN A 25 -29.37 -27.30 7.50
N ASP A 26 -28.53 -28.16 8.08
CA ASP A 26 -28.20 -28.11 9.51
C ASP A 26 -27.39 -26.85 9.83
N LEU A 27 -26.43 -26.52 8.96
CA LEU A 27 -25.64 -25.30 9.07
C LEU A 27 -26.47 -24.03 8.83
N MET A 28 -27.47 -24.09 7.94
CA MET A 28 -28.38 -22.97 7.71
C MET A 28 -29.33 -22.75 8.87
N ASP A 29 -29.80 -23.80 9.53
CA ASP A 29 -30.63 -23.69 10.73
C ASP A 29 -29.83 -23.18 11.94
N GLU A 30 -28.55 -23.56 12.06
CA GLU A 30 -27.64 -22.94 13.02
C GLU A 30 -27.51 -21.43 12.77
N LEU A 31 -27.47 -21.00 11.50
CA LEU A 31 -27.35 -19.57 11.15
C LEU A 31 -28.58 -18.79 11.62
N LYS A 32 -29.77 -19.35 11.36
CA LYS A 32 -31.04 -18.78 11.85
C LYS A 32 -31.06 -18.70 13.37
N ALA A 33 -30.54 -19.72 14.06
CA ALA A 33 -30.49 -19.71 15.53
C ALA A 33 -29.58 -18.58 16.05
N ILE A 34 -28.42 -18.37 15.42
CA ILE A 34 -27.49 -17.29 15.75
C ILE A 34 -28.15 -15.92 15.53
N THR A 35 -28.71 -15.67 14.34
CA THR A 35 -29.32 -14.38 14.01
C THR A 35 -30.57 -14.08 14.83
N ARG A 36 -31.31 -15.09 15.28
CA ARG A 36 -32.41 -14.92 16.24
C ARG A 36 -31.94 -14.55 17.64
N ARG A 37 -30.83 -15.14 18.10
CA ARG A 37 -30.31 -14.88 19.46
C ARG A 37 -29.57 -13.55 19.55
N VAL A 38 -28.91 -13.16 18.46
CA VAL A 38 -28.12 -11.93 18.33
C VAL A 38 -28.54 -11.25 17.02
N PRO A 39 -29.54 -10.36 17.05
CA PRO A 39 -30.04 -9.71 15.84
C PRO A 39 -28.98 -8.75 15.29
N PRO A 40 -28.39 -9.01 14.12
CA PRO A 40 -27.39 -8.14 13.54
C PRO A 40 -28.04 -6.91 12.90
N VAL A 41 -27.34 -5.77 12.93
CA VAL A 41 -27.71 -4.57 12.17
C VAL A 41 -27.31 -4.72 10.70
N GLU A 42 -26.16 -5.36 10.46
CA GLU A 42 -25.62 -5.64 9.13
C GLU A 42 -25.23 -7.12 9.05
N THR A 43 -25.68 -7.80 8.00
CA THR A 43 -25.28 -9.16 7.64
C THR A 43 -24.55 -9.09 6.31
N LEU A 44 -23.23 -9.31 6.35
CA LEU A 44 -22.37 -9.20 5.18
C LEU A 44 -22.07 -10.59 4.63
N LEU A 45 -22.50 -10.87 3.40
CA LEU A 45 -22.14 -12.11 2.71
C LEU A 45 -20.78 -11.90 2.02
N VAL A 46 -19.82 -12.75 2.37
CA VAL A 46 -18.48 -12.76 1.78
C VAL A 46 -18.45 -13.78 0.64
N VAL A 47 -18.10 -13.31 -0.55
CA VAL A 47 -18.11 -14.11 -1.78
C VAL A 47 -16.77 -13.98 -2.49
N ASP A 48 -16.25 -15.10 -2.97
CA ASP A 48 -15.03 -15.15 -3.77
C ASP A 48 -15.34 -14.78 -5.23
N SER A 49 -14.62 -13.80 -5.78
CA SER A 49 -14.81 -13.32 -7.16
C SER A 49 -14.48 -14.38 -8.22
N MET A 50 -13.69 -15.39 -7.87
CA MET A 50 -13.30 -16.49 -8.78
C MET A 50 -14.43 -17.50 -9.01
N ILE A 51 -15.41 -17.58 -8.11
CA ILE A 51 -16.52 -18.56 -8.19
C ILE A 51 -17.46 -18.25 -9.38
N GLY A 52 -17.37 -17.05 -9.96
CA GLY A 52 -18.06 -16.74 -11.21
C GLY A 52 -19.58 -16.75 -11.06
N GLN A 53 -20.27 -17.49 -11.94
CA GLN A 53 -21.75 -17.55 -11.94
C GLN A 53 -22.32 -18.38 -10.78
N GLU A 54 -21.56 -19.32 -10.20
CA GLU A 54 -22.00 -20.10 -9.04
C GLU A 54 -22.22 -19.22 -7.80
N ALA A 55 -21.52 -18.09 -7.74
CA ALA A 55 -21.65 -17.12 -6.67
C ALA A 55 -23.07 -16.51 -6.60
N LEU A 56 -23.78 -16.50 -7.73
CA LEU A 56 -25.17 -16.08 -7.80
C LEU A 56 -26.08 -17.00 -6.99
N HIS A 57 -25.99 -18.31 -7.27
CA HIS A 57 -26.80 -19.31 -6.58
C HIS A 57 -26.53 -19.26 -5.08
N VAL A 58 -25.25 -19.18 -4.67
CA VAL A 58 -24.86 -19.02 -3.26
C VAL A 58 -25.54 -17.80 -2.64
N ALA A 59 -25.48 -16.64 -3.28
CA ALA A 59 -26.08 -15.44 -2.74
C ALA A 59 -27.61 -15.53 -2.63
N GLU A 60 -28.28 -16.20 -3.57
CA GLU A 60 -29.73 -16.46 -3.51
C GLU A 60 -30.11 -17.40 -2.35
N GLY A 61 -29.41 -18.53 -2.19
CA GLY A 61 -29.70 -19.49 -1.12
C GLY A 61 -29.52 -18.88 0.27
N PHE A 62 -28.48 -18.05 0.45
CA PHE A 62 -28.29 -17.32 1.71
C PHE A 62 -29.33 -16.22 1.92
N ARG A 63 -29.69 -15.46 0.88
CA ARG A 63 -30.71 -14.39 0.96
C ARG A 63 -32.07 -14.94 1.42
N ASP A 64 -32.45 -16.10 0.91
CA ASP A 64 -33.75 -16.70 1.20
C ASP A 64 -33.81 -17.25 2.64
N THR A 65 -32.64 -17.51 3.25
CA THR A 65 -32.53 -18.04 4.61
C THR A 65 -32.31 -16.94 5.66
N VAL A 66 -31.52 -15.93 5.31
CA VAL A 66 -31.11 -14.84 6.21
C VAL A 66 -31.11 -13.52 5.45
N SER A 67 -31.58 -12.46 6.10
CA SER A 67 -31.55 -11.11 5.51
C SER A 67 -30.13 -10.58 5.38
N ILE A 68 -29.58 -10.66 4.17
CA ILE A 68 -28.29 -10.10 3.79
C ILE A 68 -28.47 -8.61 3.49
N THR A 69 -27.64 -7.76 4.10
CA THR A 69 -27.68 -6.30 3.94
C THR A 69 -26.53 -5.77 3.07
N GLY A 70 -25.44 -6.53 2.97
CA GLY A 70 -24.29 -6.15 2.17
C GLY A 70 -23.50 -7.34 1.65
N LEU A 71 -22.71 -7.09 0.62
CA LEU A 71 -21.78 -8.04 0.02
C LEU A 71 -20.34 -7.56 0.20
N ILE A 72 -19.44 -8.51 0.39
CA ILE A 72 -17.99 -8.32 0.29
C ILE A 72 -17.49 -9.28 -0.79
N LEU A 73 -16.78 -8.77 -1.78
CA LEU A 73 -16.13 -9.61 -2.79
C LEU A 73 -14.65 -9.70 -2.52
N THR A 74 -14.13 -10.92 -2.35
CA THR A 74 -12.71 -11.16 -2.09
C THR A 74 -11.98 -11.64 -3.36
N LYS A 75 -10.65 -11.64 -3.33
CA LYS A 75 -9.76 -12.10 -4.41
C LYS A 75 -9.90 -11.33 -5.74
N MET A 76 -10.24 -10.04 -5.63
CA MET A 76 -10.41 -9.13 -6.77
C MET A 76 -9.08 -8.73 -7.44
N ASP A 77 -7.95 -9.17 -6.89
CA ASP A 77 -6.60 -9.07 -7.44
C ASP A 77 -6.26 -10.15 -8.48
N GLY A 78 -7.07 -11.22 -8.55
CA GLY A 78 -6.95 -12.24 -9.61
C GLY A 78 -7.51 -11.79 -10.96
N ASP A 79 -7.32 -12.62 -11.98
CA ASP A 79 -7.81 -12.39 -13.37
C ASP A 79 -9.34 -12.45 -13.50
N SER A 80 -10.06 -12.60 -12.39
CA SER A 80 -11.51 -12.52 -12.33
C SER A 80 -11.95 -11.07 -12.56
N ARG A 81 -12.39 -10.76 -13.79
CA ARG A 81 -12.83 -9.43 -14.24
C ARG A 81 -14.12 -8.92 -13.60
N GLY A 82 -14.33 -9.09 -12.30
CA GLY A 82 -15.42 -8.49 -11.53
C GLY A 82 -16.86 -8.79 -11.98
N GLY A 83 -17.08 -9.62 -13.00
CA GLY A 83 -18.41 -9.87 -13.59
C GLY A 83 -19.38 -10.51 -12.60
N ALA A 84 -18.88 -11.38 -11.71
CA ALA A 84 -19.65 -11.98 -10.63
C ALA A 84 -20.29 -10.91 -9.72
N ALA A 85 -19.58 -9.79 -9.47
CA ALA A 85 -20.07 -8.67 -8.68
C ALA A 85 -21.37 -8.08 -9.25
N ILE A 86 -21.38 -7.89 -10.58
CA ILE A 86 -22.50 -7.31 -11.30
C ILE A 86 -23.67 -8.28 -11.30
N SER A 87 -23.41 -9.56 -11.58
CA SER A 87 -24.44 -10.60 -11.60
C SER A 87 -25.13 -10.73 -10.23
N ILE A 88 -24.37 -10.83 -9.14
CA ILE A 88 -24.92 -10.97 -7.80
C ILE A 88 -25.75 -9.74 -7.43
N ARG A 89 -25.22 -8.52 -7.62
CA ARG A 89 -25.95 -7.30 -7.30
C ARG A 89 -27.22 -7.16 -8.12
N SER A 90 -27.16 -7.47 -9.43
CA SER A 90 -28.31 -7.34 -10.33
C SER A 90 -29.47 -8.27 -9.96
N VAL A 91 -29.18 -9.44 -9.40
CA VAL A 91 -30.21 -10.45 -9.10
C VAL A 91 -30.64 -10.40 -7.64
N THR A 92 -29.68 -10.27 -6.71
CA THR A 92 -30.00 -10.25 -5.27
C THR A 92 -30.48 -8.89 -4.80
N GLY A 93 -30.14 -7.80 -5.52
CA GLY A 93 -30.40 -6.43 -5.09
C GLY A 93 -29.56 -5.95 -3.91
N VAL A 94 -28.70 -6.81 -3.36
CA VAL A 94 -27.89 -6.50 -2.17
C VAL A 94 -26.74 -5.57 -2.55
N ALA A 95 -26.48 -4.57 -1.71
CA ALA A 95 -25.44 -3.59 -1.94
C ALA A 95 -24.04 -4.19 -1.75
N LEU A 96 -23.16 -4.01 -2.73
CA LEU A 96 -21.74 -4.31 -2.58
C LEU A 96 -21.09 -3.22 -1.71
N LYS A 97 -20.46 -3.60 -0.61
CA LYS A 97 -19.91 -2.65 0.39
C LYS A 97 -18.38 -2.57 0.30
N TYR A 98 -17.71 -3.71 0.14
CA TYR A 98 -16.24 -3.80 0.15
C TYR A 98 -15.70 -4.75 -0.90
N LEU A 99 -14.44 -4.53 -1.28
CA LEU A 99 -13.65 -5.36 -2.19
C LEU A 99 -12.34 -5.76 -1.51
N GLY A 100 -12.07 -7.06 -1.40
CA GLY A 100 -10.77 -7.60 -1.00
C GLY A 100 -9.85 -7.74 -2.19
N THR A 101 -8.78 -6.94 -2.25
CA THR A 101 -7.77 -6.86 -3.31
C THR A 101 -6.44 -7.51 -2.94
N GLY A 102 -6.44 -8.38 -1.93
CA GLY A 102 -5.26 -9.13 -1.49
C GLY A 102 -5.45 -9.78 -0.13
N GLU A 103 -4.38 -10.39 0.39
CA GLU A 103 -4.42 -11.18 1.63
C GLU A 103 -4.11 -10.36 2.90
N LYS A 104 -3.57 -9.15 2.75
CA LYS A 104 -3.16 -8.32 3.88
C LYS A 104 -4.34 -7.56 4.49
N LEU A 105 -4.20 -7.14 5.75
CA LEU A 105 -5.24 -6.39 6.47
C LEU A 105 -5.59 -5.03 5.82
N ASP A 106 -4.65 -4.44 5.07
CA ASP A 106 -4.83 -3.19 4.33
C ASP A 106 -5.41 -3.40 2.92
N ALA A 107 -5.68 -4.64 2.51
CA ALA A 107 -6.20 -4.99 1.19
C ALA A 107 -7.73 -5.06 1.12
N LEU A 108 -8.44 -4.49 2.11
CA LEU A 108 -9.89 -4.34 2.08
C LEU A 108 -10.25 -2.90 1.68
N GLU A 109 -10.75 -2.74 0.45
CA GLU A 109 -11.14 -1.46 -0.14
C GLU A 109 -12.66 -1.23 -0.03
N ILE A 110 -13.06 0.04 0.10
CA ILE A 110 -14.47 0.43 -0.02
C ILE A 110 -14.90 0.23 -1.49
N TYR A 111 -16.10 -0.29 -1.69
CA TYR A 111 -16.66 -0.45 -3.04
C TYR A 111 -16.90 0.92 -3.71
N ASP A 112 -16.33 1.09 -4.89
CA ASP A 112 -16.62 2.20 -5.80
C ASP A 112 -17.03 1.66 -7.18
N PRO A 113 -18.24 2.02 -7.69
CA PRO A 113 -18.72 1.55 -8.99
C PRO A 113 -17.83 1.97 -10.17
N GLY A 114 -17.26 3.17 -10.13
CA GLY A 114 -16.39 3.69 -11.18
C GLY A 114 -15.09 2.90 -11.24
N ARG A 115 -14.46 2.67 -10.09
CA ARG A 115 -13.22 1.89 -9.98
C ARG A 115 -13.42 0.45 -10.40
N LEU A 116 -14.54 -0.18 -10.01
CA LEU A 116 -14.88 -1.52 -10.47
C LEU A 116 -15.08 -1.54 -11.99
N ALA A 117 -15.85 -0.62 -12.56
CA ALA A 117 -16.08 -0.54 -14.00
C ALA A 117 -14.77 -0.34 -14.78
N SER A 118 -13.87 0.53 -14.31
CA SER A 118 -12.56 0.73 -14.92
C SER A 118 -11.69 -0.53 -14.89
N ARG A 119 -11.70 -1.30 -13.79
CA ARG A 119 -11.00 -2.59 -13.70
C ARG A 119 -11.57 -3.60 -14.71
N ILE A 120 -12.89 -3.70 -14.82
CA ILE A 120 -13.57 -4.60 -15.77
C ILE A 120 -13.23 -4.24 -17.22
N LEU A 121 -13.20 -2.94 -17.53
CA LEU A 121 -12.87 -2.42 -18.86
C LEU A 121 -11.36 -2.45 -19.17
N GLY A 122 -10.51 -2.95 -18.27
CA GLY A 122 -9.06 -2.97 -18.44
C GLY A 122 -8.41 -1.57 -18.40
N MET A 123 -9.14 -0.55 -17.96
CA MET A 123 -8.68 0.84 -17.78
C MET A 123 -8.24 1.13 -16.33
N GLY A 124 -8.17 0.09 -15.48
CA GLY A 124 -7.97 0.17 -14.03
C GLY A 124 -6.68 0.84 -13.57
N ASP A 125 -5.69 0.98 -14.45
CA ASP A 125 -4.42 1.62 -14.09
C ASP A 125 -4.52 3.14 -14.02
N MET A 126 -5.38 3.83 -14.79
CA MET A 126 -5.33 5.31 -14.79
C MET A 126 -5.89 5.94 -13.51
N ILE A 127 -6.96 5.40 -12.93
CA ILE A 127 -7.58 6.00 -11.73
C ILE A 127 -6.73 5.71 -10.48
N GLY A 128 -6.22 4.47 -10.34
CA GLY A 128 -5.29 4.14 -9.25
C GLY A 128 -3.96 4.90 -9.35
N LEU A 129 -3.49 5.22 -10.56
CA LEU A 129 -2.35 6.09 -10.79
C LEU A 129 -2.64 7.54 -10.37
N ILE A 130 -3.85 8.05 -10.62
CA ILE A 130 -4.26 9.40 -10.21
C ILE A 130 -4.39 9.48 -8.68
N GLU A 131 -5.00 8.49 -8.03
CA GLU A 131 -5.15 8.50 -6.56
C GLU A 131 -3.82 8.24 -5.84
N LYS A 132 -2.94 7.37 -6.38
CA LYS A 132 -1.56 7.24 -5.87
C LYS A 132 -0.74 8.51 -6.15
N ALA A 133 -0.97 9.18 -7.28
CA ALA A 133 -0.37 10.47 -7.56
C ALA A 133 -0.90 11.55 -6.60
N GLU A 134 -2.19 11.60 -6.29
CA GLU A 134 -2.79 12.52 -5.33
C GLU A 134 -2.35 12.23 -3.89
N ALA A 135 -2.26 10.96 -3.49
CA ALA A 135 -1.74 10.55 -2.18
C ALA A 135 -0.22 10.80 -2.05
N ALA A 136 0.52 10.83 -3.17
CA ALA A 136 1.93 11.22 -3.22
C ALA A 136 2.13 12.73 -3.40
N PHE A 137 1.16 13.45 -3.96
CA PHE A 137 1.15 14.90 -4.14
C PHE A 137 0.40 15.59 -3.01
N ASP A 138 1.04 15.66 -1.85
CA ASP A 138 0.77 16.75 -0.92
C ASP A 138 1.35 18.04 -1.55
N ALA A 139 0.51 18.80 -2.25
CA ALA A 139 0.90 19.99 -3.03
C ALA A 139 1.71 21.00 -2.17
N ASP A 140 1.42 21.07 -0.87
CA ASP A 140 2.12 21.91 0.08
C ASP A 140 3.52 21.38 0.44
N SER A 141 3.66 20.06 0.56
CA SER A 141 4.97 19.41 0.77
C SER A 141 5.83 19.47 -0.49
N ALA A 142 5.22 19.26 -1.66
CA ALA A 142 5.90 19.33 -2.95
C ALA A 142 6.45 20.74 -3.23
N GLN A 143 5.66 21.78 -2.95
CA GLN A 143 6.10 23.17 -3.12
C GLN A 143 7.25 23.53 -2.16
N LYS A 144 7.15 23.14 -0.89
CA LYS A 144 8.23 23.37 0.10
C LYS A 144 9.52 22.63 -0.26
N GLN A 145 9.41 21.40 -0.77
CA GLN A 145 10.56 20.62 -1.24
C GLN A 145 11.16 21.21 -2.51
N ALA A 146 10.34 21.66 -3.47
CA ALA A 146 10.79 22.35 -4.67
C ALA A 146 11.51 23.66 -4.33
N ASP A 147 10.97 24.47 -3.40
CA ASP A 147 11.58 25.72 -2.96
C ASP A 147 12.93 25.49 -2.23
N LYS A 148 13.03 24.45 -1.39
CA LYS A 148 14.29 24.05 -0.75
C LYS A 148 15.33 23.56 -1.76
N MET A 149 14.89 22.78 -2.74
CA MET A 149 15.72 22.28 -3.83
C MET A 149 16.25 23.46 -4.68
N MET A 150 15.39 24.44 -4.98
CA MET A 150 15.77 25.67 -5.69
C MET A 150 16.71 26.56 -4.88
N LYS A 151 16.65 26.52 -3.54
CA LYS A 151 17.58 27.23 -2.64
C LYS A 151 18.92 26.51 -2.45
N GLY A 152 19.10 25.32 -3.03
CA GLY A 152 20.36 24.56 -2.98
C GLY A 152 20.69 23.97 -1.59
N GLN A 153 19.70 23.91 -0.70
CA GLN A 153 19.84 23.42 0.68
C GLN A 153 19.32 21.98 0.79
N PHE A 154 19.80 21.08 -0.08
CA PHE A 154 19.48 19.66 0.03
C PHE A 154 20.40 19.02 1.07
N ASP A 155 19.84 18.61 2.20
CA ASP A 155 20.57 17.98 3.31
C ASP A 155 20.22 16.48 3.50
N LEU A 156 20.84 15.80 4.49
CA LEU A 156 20.55 14.38 4.75
C LEU A 156 19.13 14.13 5.30
N GLU A 157 18.51 15.14 5.92
CA GLU A 157 17.16 15.04 6.45
C GLU A 157 16.16 15.06 5.28
N ASP A 158 16.33 15.99 4.34
CA ASP A 158 15.55 16.05 3.11
C ASP A 158 15.74 14.77 2.26
N TRP A 159 16.96 14.24 2.18
CA TRP A 159 17.23 12.99 1.43
C TRP A 159 16.51 11.78 2.05
N LEU A 160 16.49 11.68 3.38
CA LEU A 160 15.77 10.61 4.08
C LEU A 160 14.26 10.70 3.85
N ASP A 161 13.70 11.91 3.85
CA ASP A 161 12.27 12.11 3.64
C ASP A 161 11.84 11.75 2.21
N GLN A 162 12.66 12.10 1.20
CA GLN A 162 12.44 11.64 -0.19
C GLN A 162 12.44 10.12 -0.29
N MET A 163 13.41 9.49 0.35
CA MET A 163 13.50 8.03 0.42
C MET A 163 12.25 7.42 1.07
N ARG A 164 11.73 8.00 2.16
CA ARG A 164 10.51 7.53 2.82
C ARG A 164 9.28 7.68 1.94
N GLN A 165 9.17 8.77 1.17
CA GLN A 165 8.08 8.95 0.20
C GLN A 165 8.11 7.86 -0.87
N ILE A 166 9.29 7.54 -1.41
CA ILE A 166 9.47 6.46 -2.38
C ILE A 166 9.02 5.11 -1.79
N ARG A 167 9.36 4.83 -0.53
CA ARG A 167 8.92 3.61 0.17
C ARG A 167 7.39 3.54 0.35
N LYS A 168 6.72 4.68 0.56
CA LYS A 168 5.25 4.73 0.71
C LYS A 168 4.50 4.44 -0.59
N MET A 169 5.10 4.71 -1.74
CA MET A 169 4.46 4.49 -3.05
C MET A 169 4.36 3.00 -3.45
N GLY A 170 5.05 2.11 -2.75
CA GLY A 170 4.93 0.66 -2.90
C GLY A 170 6.28 -0.07 -2.97
N PRO A 171 6.27 -1.39 -3.19
CA PRO A 171 7.49 -2.17 -3.40
C PRO A 171 8.24 -1.62 -4.63
N LEU A 172 9.51 -1.28 -4.45
CA LEU A 172 10.35 -0.70 -5.52
C LEU A 172 10.32 -1.55 -6.80
N SER A 173 10.11 -2.86 -6.67
CA SER A 173 9.95 -3.80 -7.79
C SER A 173 8.84 -3.41 -8.77
N GLN A 174 7.67 -2.98 -8.29
CA GLN A 174 6.55 -2.59 -9.16
C GLN A 174 6.84 -1.30 -9.92
N ILE A 175 7.53 -0.34 -9.29
CA ILE A 175 7.94 0.91 -9.95
C ILE A 175 9.03 0.64 -10.99
N LEU A 176 9.95 -0.28 -10.70
CA LEU A 176 11.04 -0.68 -11.60
C LEU A 176 10.55 -1.48 -12.82
N GLU A 177 9.49 -2.28 -12.66
CA GLU A 177 8.82 -3.00 -13.75
C GLU A 177 8.13 -2.06 -14.75
N MET A 178 7.80 -0.85 -14.33
CA MET A 178 7.19 0.20 -15.17
C MET A 178 8.21 1.07 -15.92
N LEU A 179 9.52 0.90 -15.70
CA LEU A 179 10.55 1.68 -16.38
C LEU A 179 10.91 1.11 -17.76
N PRO A 180 10.74 1.87 -18.86
CA PRO A 180 11.06 1.38 -20.20
C PRO A 180 12.58 1.26 -20.42
N GLY A 181 13.00 0.24 -21.20
CA GLY A 181 14.36 0.11 -21.73
C GLY A 181 15.36 -0.63 -20.84
N GLN A 182 16.65 -0.28 -20.97
CA GLN A 182 17.77 -1.01 -20.34
C GLN A 182 17.84 -0.86 -18.81
N LEU A 183 17.19 0.17 -18.25
CA LEU A 183 17.09 0.38 -16.79
C LEU A 183 16.21 -0.69 -16.12
N GLY A 184 15.15 -1.15 -16.79
CA GLY A 184 14.29 -2.23 -16.29
C GLY A 184 15.00 -3.60 -16.26
N GLN A 185 16.00 -3.83 -17.11
CA GLN A 185 16.75 -5.10 -17.13
C GLN A 185 17.82 -5.18 -16.02
N ALA A 186 18.49 -4.07 -15.71
CA ALA A 186 19.44 -4.00 -14.59
C ALA A 186 18.73 -4.09 -13.22
N ALA A 187 17.51 -3.54 -13.15
CA ALA A 187 16.67 -3.57 -11.95
C ALA A 187 16.14 -4.97 -11.60
N LYS A 188 15.94 -5.86 -12.58
CA LYS A 188 15.51 -7.25 -12.36
C LYS A 188 16.53 -8.14 -11.65
N GLN A 189 17.80 -7.71 -11.57
CA GLN A 189 18.87 -8.47 -10.90
C GLN A 189 19.03 -8.10 -9.42
N VAL A 190 18.29 -7.09 -8.93
CA VAL A 190 18.35 -6.63 -7.56
C VAL A 190 17.19 -7.25 -6.78
N ASP A 191 17.50 -8.07 -5.77
CA ASP A 191 16.47 -8.67 -4.92
C ASP A 191 15.68 -7.56 -4.18
N PRO A 192 14.34 -7.49 -4.32
CA PRO A 192 13.51 -6.52 -3.61
C PRO A 192 13.72 -6.52 -2.09
N ASN A 193 14.03 -7.68 -1.50
CA ASN A 193 14.29 -7.80 -0.07
C ASN A 193 15.61 -7.11 0.34
N ASP A 194 16.61 -7.14 -0.53
CA ASP A 194 17.89 -6.50 -0.27
C ASP A 194 17.79 -4.97 -0.36
N VAL A 195 16.94 -4.47 -1.26
CA VAL A 195 16.62 -3.03 -1.33
C VAL A 195 15.94 -2.57 -0.03
N GLU A 196 14.99 -3.35 0.49
CA GLU A 196 14.29 -2.97 1.73
C GLU A 196 15.22 -3.01 2.96
N LYS A 197 16.11 -4.00 3.05
CA LYS A 197 17.13 -4.06 4.11
C LYS A 197 18.09 -2.88 4.03
N ASN A 198 18.59 -2.57 2.84
CA ASN A 198 19.48 -1.42 2.62
C ASN A 198 18.80 -0.11 2.99
N PHE A 199 17.51 0.03 2.71
CA PHE A 199 16.73 1.19 3.13
C PHE A 199 16.68 1.33 4.65
N LYS A 200 16.36 0.25 5.37
CA LYS A 200 16.33 0.23 6.83
C LYS A 200 17.69 0.60 7.44
N HIS A 201 18.78 0.14 6.84
CA HIS A 201 20.13 0.51 7.24
C HIS A 201 20.41 2.01 7.04
N ILE A 202 20.04 2.58 5.90
CA ILE A 202 20.20 4.02 5.65
C ILE A 202 19.40 4.84 6.66
N GLU A 203 18.14 4.46 6.89
CA GLU A 203 17.27 5.11 7.87
C GLU A 203 17.85 5.04 9.29
N ALA A 204 18.37 3.88 9.70
CA ALA A 204 19.01 3.70 11.00
C ALA A 204 20.25 4.59 11.17
N ILE A 205 21.13 4.67 10.15
CA ILE A 205 22.33 5.51 10.19
C ILE A 205 21.96 7.00 10.32
N ILE A 206 21.02 7.50 9.51
CA ILE A 206 20.64 8.92 9.54
C ILE A 206 19.93 9.27 10.85
N ASN A 207 19.08 8.37 11.37
CA ASN A 207 18.42 8.57 12.65
C ASN A 207 19.41 8.62 13.85
N SER A 208 20.55 7.95 13.76
CA SER A 208 21.64 8.01 14.74
C SER A 208 22.49 9.31 14.68
N MET A 209 22.22 10.19 13.72
CA MET A 209 22.84 11.53 13.63
C MET A 209 22.04 12.57 14.41
N THR A 210 22.73 13.60 14.89
CA THR A 210 22.11 14.81 15.43
C THR A 210 21.59 15.70 14.30
N ARG A 211 20.62 16.59 14.59
CA ARG A 211 20.08 17.54 13.59
C ARG A 211 21.18 18.39 12.92
N GLY A 212 22.20 18.80 13.67
CA GLY A 212 23.32 19.56 13.12
C GLY A 212 24.16 18.75 12.12
N GLU A 213 24.37 17.46 12.40
CA GLU A 213 25.11 16.55 11.50
C GLU A 213 24.30 16.19 10.24
N ARG A 214 22.96 16.10 10.34
CA ARG A 214 22.09 15.86 9.19
C ARG A 214 22.08 17.06 8.23
N ARG A 215 21.95 18.27 8.77
CA ARG A 215 21.95 19.52 8.01
C ARG A 215 23.31 19.85 7.40
N ASN A 216 24.40 19.49 8.10
CA ASN A 216 25.75 19.71 7.63
C ASN A 216 26.63 18.44 7.79
N PRO A 217 26.63 17.55 6.79
CA PRO A 217 27.39 16.30 6.84
C PRO A 217 28.92 16.48 6.85
N ASP A 218 29.43 17.68 6.55
CA ASP A 218 30.88 17.94 6.53
C ASP A 218 31.49 18.01 7.94
N VAL A 219 30.68 18.16 8.99
CA VAL A 219 31.15 18.09 10.38
C VAL A 219 31.48 16.67 10.84
N LEU A 220 31.15 15.64 10.03
CA LEU A 220 31.32 14.22 10.36
C LEU A 220 32.78 13.76 10.32
N ASN A 221 33.47 13.96 11.45
CA ASN A 221 34.79 13.41 11.71
C ASN A 221 34.76 11.92 12.13
N ALA A 222 35.93 11.29 12.27
CA ALA A 222 36.06 9.88 12.62
C ALA A 222 35.37 9.51 13.95
N SER A 223 35.43 10.40 14.96
CA SER A 223 34.76 10.17 16.26
C SER A 223 33.24 10.13 16.12
N ARG A 224 32.66 11.08 15.39
CA ARG A 224 31.20 11.14 15.13
C ARG A 224 30.73 9.93 14.33
N ARG A 225 31.48 9.51 13.31
CA ARG A 225 31.14 8.33 12.51
C ARG A 225 31.15 7.04 13.33
N ARG A 226 32.10 6.88 14.27
CA ARG A 226 32.10 5.75 15.22
C ARG A 226 30.87 5.77 16.12
N ARG A 227 30.49 6.94 16.66
CA ARG A 227 29.30 7.09 17.51
C ARG A 227 28.01 6.72 16.75
N ILE A 228 27.89 7.19 15.50
CA ILE A 228 26.72 6.89 14.64
C ILE A 228 26.65 5.38 14.37
N ALA A 229 27.77 4.78 13.95
CA ALA A 229 27.89 3.35 13.68
C ALA A 229 27.51 2.50 14.89
N SER A 230 28.02 2.82 16.08
CA SER A 230 27.62 2.14 17.32
C SER A 230 26.15 2.35 17.69
N GLY A 231 25.58 3.51 17.37
CA GLY A 231 24.19 3.85 17.67
C GLY A 231 23.18 3.08 16.82
N CYS A 232 23.52 2.75 15.57
CA CYS A 232 22.68 1.94 14.67
C CYS A 232 23.10 0.47 14.56
N GLY A 233 24.14 0.04 15.28
CA GLY A 233 24.64 -1.34 15.23
C GLY A 233 25.32 -1.71 13.89
N MET A 234 25.91 -0.74 13.22
CA MET A 234 26.57 -0.91 11.91
C MET A 234 28.07 -0.62 11.97
N GLU A 235 28.78 -0.87 10.88
CA GLU A 235 30.20 -0.53 10.77
C GLU A 235 30.42 0.93 10.33
N VAL A 236 31.58 1.48 10.69
CA VAL A 236 32.02 2.81 10.22
C VAL A 236 32.10 2.87 8.70
N GLN A 237 32.38 1.74 8.05
CA GLN A 237 32.42 1.63 6.59
C GLN A 237 31.05 1.91 5.96
N ASP A 238 29.96 1.46 6.58
CA ASP A 238 28.61 1.67 6.06
C ASP A 238 28.18 3.12 6.19
N VAL A 239 28.55 3.77 7.30
CA VAL A 239 28.39 5.23 7.46
C VAL A 239 29.18 5.99 6.38
N ASN A 240 30.39 5.53 6.04
CA ASN A 240 31.19 6.15 4.98
C ASN A 240 30.56 5.98 3.59
N LYS A 241 30.05 4.79 3.28
CA LYS A 241 29.35 4.49 2.02
C LYS A 241 28.12 5.39 1.86
N LEU A 242 27.31 5.53 2.91
CA LEU A 242 26.13 6.39 2.90
C LEU A 242 26.48 7.86 2.65
N VAL A 243 27.47 8.39 3.37
CA VAL A 243 27.91 9.79 3.16
C VAL A 243 28.44 10.01 1.74
N LYS A 244 29.09 9.00 1.15
CA LYS A 244 29.53 9.04 -0.25
C LYS A 244 28.34 9.08 -1.21
N GLN A 245 27.38 8.18 -1.06
CA GLN A 245 26.15 8.13 -1.88
C GLN A 245 25.38 9.44 -1.82
N TYR A 246 25.18 9.99 -0.61
CA TYR A 246 24.56 11.29 -0.43
C TYR A 246 25.30 12.42 -1.18
N ARG A 247 26.64 12.46 -1.11
CA ARG A 247 27.44 13.45 -1.85
C ARG A 247 27.32 13.30 -3.36
N GLU A 248 27.19 12.09 -3.88
CA GLU A 248 26.96 11.82 -5.30
C GLU A 248 25.56 12.32 -5.72
N THR A 249 24.52 12.03 -4.93
CA THR A 249 23.17 12.57 -5.15
C THR A 249 23.16 14.09 -5.09
N GLN A 250 23.87 14.70 -4.15
CA GLN A 250 23.98 16.15 -4.03
C GLN A 250 24.67 16.78 -5.25
N LYS A 251 25.70 16.13 -5.81
CA LYS A 251 26.35 16.58 -7.06
C LYS A 251 25.40 16.50 -8.25
N LEU A 252 24.63 15.42 -8.35
CA LEU A 252 23.62 15.25 -9.39
C LEU A 252 22.56 16.36 -9.31
N MET A 253 22.01 16.60 -8.11
CA MET A 253 21.01 17.64 -7.88
C MET A 253 21.53 19.04 -8.21
N LYS A 254 22.76 19.39 -7.79
CA LYS A 254 23.40 20.66 -8.16
C LYS A 254 23.58 20.81 -9.67
N THR A 255 23.83 19.72 -10.39
CA THR A 255 24.01 19.75 -11.84
C THR A 255 22.68 19.92 -12.55
N LEU A 256 21.64 19.22 -12.09
CA LEU A 256 20.27 19.35 -12.58
C LEU A 256 19.74 20.77 -12.36
N GLN A 257 20.02 21.38 -11.20
CA GLN A 257 19.67 22.79 -10.93
C GLN A 257 20.36 23.77 -11.89
N LYS A 258 21.62 23.51 -12.28
CA LYS A 258 22.39 24.40 -13.16
C LYS A 258 22.06 24.25 -14.64
N THR A 259 21.73 23.04 -15.09
CA THR A 259 21.57 22.72 -16.51
C THR A 259 20.13 22.38 -16.92
N GLY A 260 19.22 22.25 -15.95
CA GLY A 260 17.88 21.73 -16.14
C GLY A 260 17.88 20.28 -16.64
N LEU A 261 16.71 19.77 -17.05
CA LEU A 261 16.55 18.45 -17.67
C LEU A 261 17.39 18.25 -18.96
N LYS A 262 17.95 19.32 -19.54
CA LYS A 262 18.79 19.30 -20.75
C LYS A 262 20.22 18.78 -20.52
N GLY A 263 20.67 18.62 -19.27
CA GLY A 263 22.04 18.14 -18.94
C GLY A 263 22.19 16.63 -18.78
N LEU A 264 21.09 15.89 -18.59
CA LEU A 264 21.09 14.44 -18.31
C LEU A 264 21.77 13.57 -19.39
N PRO A 265 21.65 13.85 -20.70
CA PRO A 265 22.27 13.01 -21.74
C PRO A 265 23.80 13.02 -21.76
N LYS A 266 24.45 14.07 -21.20
CA LYS A 266 25.92 14.19 -21.17
C LYS A 266 26.58 13.44 -20.00
N MET A 267 25.81 12.81 -19.11
CA MET A 267 26.33 12.07 -17.95
C MET A 267 26.24 10.55 -18.09
N PHE A 268 25.46 10.05 -19.04
CA PHE A 268 25.26 8.61 -19.29
C PHE A 268 25.89 8.16 -20.62
N GLY A 269 26.77 8.97 -21.20
CA GLY A 269 27.59 8.66 -22.38
C GLY A 269 29.05 8.59 -22.02
#